data_AF-A0A9D5VVI0-F1
#
_entry.id   AF-A0A9D5VVI0-F1
#
_cell.length_a   1.000
_cell.length_b   1.000
_cell.length_c   1.000
_cell.angle_alpha   90.00
_cell.angle_beta   90.00
_cell.angle_gamma   90.00
#
_symmetry.space_group_name_H-M   'P 1'
#
loop_
_entity.id
_entity.type
_entity.pdbx_description
1 polymer ?
#
loop_
_entity_poly.entity_id
_entity_poly.type
_entity_poly.pdbx_seq_one_letter_code
_entity_poly.pdbx_strand_id
1 'polypeptide(L)'
;MKKKLSLILSILILFYFISLSYGENKKLNIAVLEFDTKGDLNLKDAGKIVADWMTSSLSKTKVFNLKERILLKEILNEQKLSISGMIDPQTASKIGKIYGVNAFVAGSVIKFGDIISISIRMIDTETGDVIKADDAKMYNINDIPANIDNLALFIAGSEKKTLEEIKPSESSTIKYGNLEWEILSGTWRKGEDNSLYGSGGAILLNKRLKDSTIKLKAEHISGPTWSAAGIGSRYFVFQGGSKRFRDNSSDLEGFGFNLCFNGNYAVFDGQAGNWYAVNPAGKYEPSNLINNNTNFIELKSYGDEYTILLNNNLLGKYKNSSNMEGSVVIWVQESSHTVKFSNIEIIPSNDINPKTKTIENSGYFDFAGQKWEVLKGKWIITDTCLYGIGPNAAIITVKKFKNNTLKVKVSHINGPKWPAVGIGPRHTIFSGGNKLFKNNTSDNQGFSLNFAFNSSYAVFSGEAGSWLFLNPSGKFENSSLISSVENLFEIKSLNDEYTISVNNNFLGKYKNSTHMEGSCLLWVQDASQVIKFSNIEIY
;
A
#
# COMPACT_ATOMS: atom_id res chain seq x y z
N MET A 1 21.52 42.61 -49.30
CA MET A 1 20.26 41.83 -49.28
C MET A 1 20.16 40.83 -48.13
N LYS A 2 21.16 39.95 -47.90
CA LYS A 2 21.08 38.89 -46.86
C LYS A 2 20.75 39.38 -45.43
N LYS A 3 21.33 40.50 -44.97
CA LYS A 3 21.03 41.08 -43.64
C LYS A 3 19.60 41.64 -43.51
N LYS A 4 19.04 42.22 -44.58
CA LYS A 4 17.65 42.72 -44.59
C LYS A 4 16.65 41.56 -44.62
N LEU A 5 16.96 40.49 -45.37
CA LEU A 5 16.13 39.28 -45.43
C LEU A 5 16.10 38.55 -44.07
N SER A 6 17.26 38.46 -43.40
CA SER A 6 17.36 37.90 -42.04
C SER A 6 16.50 38.68 -41.04
N LEU A 7 16.53 40.02 -41.08
CA LEU A 7 15.76 40.85 -40.16
C LEU A 7 14.24 40.69 -40.37
N ILE A 8 13.80 40.63 -41.63
CA ILE A 8 12.39 40.42 -41.98
C ILE A 8 11.92 39.04 -41.53
N LEU A 9 12.74 38.00 -41.70
CA LEU A 9 12.42 36.65 -41.24
C LEU A 9 12.33 36.57 -39.71
N SER A 10 13.22 37.25 -38.99
CA SER A 10 13.17 37.33 -37.53
C SER A 10 11.92 38.05 -37.02
N ILE A 11 11.46 39.10 -37.70
CA ILE A 11 10.23 39.83 -37.34
C ILE A 11 8.98 38.98 -37.62
N LEU A 12 8.95 38.24 -38.73
CA LEU A 12 7.84 37.33 -39.05
C LEU A 12 7.76 36.16 -38.07
N ILE A 13 8.90 35.61 -37.66
CA ILE A 13 8.96 34.58 -36.61
C ILE A 13 8.46 35.15 -35.28
N LEU A 14 8.86 36.38 -34.93
CA LEU A 14 8.39 37.05 -33.71
C LEU A 14 6.86 37.28 -33.74
N PHE A 15 6.30 37.68 -34.89
CA PHE A 15 4.85 37.84 -35.07
C PHE A 15 4.09 36.51 -34.99
N TYR A 16 4.68 35.42 -35.50
CA TYR A 16 4.11 34.08 -35.39
C TYR A 16 4.05 33.61 -33.94
N PHE A 17 5.11 33.87 -33.14
CA PHE A 17 5.13 33.56 -31.71
C PHE A 17 4.16 34.41 -30.89
N ILE A 18 3.95 35.68 -31.24
CA ILE A 18 2.95 36.55 -30.58
C ILE A 18 1.53 36.06 -30.89
N SER A 19 1.28 35.57 -32.10
CA SER A 19 -0.03 35.04 -32.53
C SER A 19 -0.41 33.74 -31.81
N LEU A 20 0.58 32.91 -31.46
CA LEU A 20 0.39 31.69 -30.66
C LEU A 20 0.04 31.97 -29.18
N SER A 21 0.23 33.20 -28.69
CA SER A 21 -0.05 33.58 -27.29
C SER A 21 -1.39 34.28 -27.08
N TYR A 22 -2.20 34.50 -28.13
CA TYR A 22 -3.51 35.13 -28.05
C TYR A 22 -4.66 34.12 -28.29
N GLY A 23 -4.71 33.06 -27.50
CA GLY A 23 -5.93 32.29 -27.29
C GLY A 23 -6.66 32.83 -26.07
N GLU A 24 -7.60 33.76 -26.24
CA GLU A 24 -8.57 34.06 -25.18
C GLU A 24 -9.41 32.80 -24.93
N ASN A 25 -9.06 32.04 -23.89
CA ASN A 25 -9.95 30.99 -23.37
C ASN A 25 -11.21 31.66 -22.81
N LYS A 26 -12.24 31.79 -23.65
CA LYS A 26 -13.53 32.36 -23.28
C LYS A 26 -14.15 31.48 -22.20
N LYS A 27 -14.23 32.01 -20.97
CA LYS A 27 -14.82 31.28 -19.82
C LYS A 27 -16.29 30.98 -20.09
N LEU A 28 -16.72 29.75 -19.79
CA LEU A 28 -18.11 29.34 -19.85
C LEU A 28 -18.94 30.12 -18.82
N ASN A 29 -20.07 30.68 -19.24
CA ASN A 29 -21.03 31.30 -18.32
C ASN A 29 -21.83 30.17 -17.65
N ILE A 30 -21.77 30.06 -16.33
CA ILE A 30 -22.53 29.03 -15.60
C ILE A 30 -23.34 29.64 -14.46
N ALA A 31 -24.39 28.95 -14.04
CA ALA A 31 -25.15 29.26 -12.83
C ALA A 31 -25.29 28.03 -11.93
N VAL A 32 -25.52 28.26 -10.64
CA VAL A 32 -25.83 27.20 -9.67
C VAL A 32 -27.29 27.30 -9.27
N LEU A 33 -28.00 26.18 -9.37
CA LEU A 33 -29.40 26.07 -8.98
C LEU A 33 -29.52 25.75 -7.49
N GLU A 34 -30.69 26.03 -6.90
CA GLU A 34 -31.01 25.56 -5.56
C GLU A 34 -31.01 24.03 -5.52
N PHE A 35 -30.33 23.45 -4.53
CA PHE A 35 -30.26 22.00 -4.39
C PHE A 35 -31.56 21.47 -3.78
N ASP A 36 -32.04 20.34 -4.28
CA ASP A 36 -33.16 19.64 -3.65
C ASP A 36 -32.73 19.07 -2.29
N THR A 37 -33.65 19.02 -1.32
CA THR A 37 -33.37 18.50 0.02
C THR A 37 -34.30 17.35 0.34
N LYS A 38 -33.73 16.18 0.64
CA LYS A 38 -34.50 14.97 1.00
C LYS A 38 -34.04 14.43 2.34
N GLY A 39 -35.00 14.07 3.20
CA GLY A 39 -34.72 13.64 4.57
C GLY A 39 -34.54 14.83 5.52
N ASP A 40 -34.58 14.55 6.82
CA ASP A 40 -34.52 15.59 7.85
C ASP A 40 -33.08 15.90 8.29
N LEU A 41 -32.52 16.96 7.70
CA LEU A 41 -31.21 17.51 8.03
C LEU A 41 -31.21 18.35 9.33
N ASN A 42 -32.37 18.63 9.94
CA ASN A 42 -32.52 19.64 11.01
C ASN A 42 -31.95 21.01 10.64
N LEU A 43 -31.87 21.34 9.35
CA LEU A 43 -31.34 22.59 8.83
C LEU A 43 -32.32 23.19 7.83
N LYS A 44 -32.96 24.29 8.23
CA LYS A 44 -33.82 25.06 7.33
C LYS A 44 -32.98 25.63 6.20
N ASP A 45 -33.50 25.60 4.97
CA ASP A 45 -32.85 26.13 3.77
C ASP A 45 -31.52 25.43 3.39
N ALA A 46 -31.29 24.19 3.82
CA ALA A 46 -30.05 23.45 3.51
C ALA A 46 -29.66 23.47 2.01
N GLY A 47 -30.63 23.27 1.12
CA GLY A 47 -30.41 23.30 -0.33
C GLY A 47 -29.97 24.68 -0.85
N LYS A 48 -30.42 25.76 -0.21
CA LYS A 48 -30.00 27.13 -0.52
C LYS A 48 -28.57 27.37 -0.05
N ILE A 49 -28.27 26.96 1.18
CA ILE A 49 -26.96 27.14 1.79
C ILE A 49 -25.89 26.39 0.98
N VAL A 50 -26.18 25.15 0.58
CA VAL A 50 -25.29 24.34 -0.27
C VAL A 50 -25.07 24.98 -1.65
N ALA A 51 -26.12 25.55 -2.26
CA ALA A 51 -25.98 26.26 -3.53
C ALA A 51 -25.08 27.52 -3.41
N ASP A 52 -25.20 28.27 -2.31
CA ASP A 52 -24.38 29.46 -2.07
C ASP A 52 -22.91 29.09 -1.83
N TRP A 53 -22.66 28.02 -1.06
CA TRP A 53 -21.32 27.46 -0.89
C TRP A 53 -20.75 26.98 -2.22
N MET A 54 -21.49 26.22 -3.02
CA MET A 54 -21.05 25.76 -4.34
C MET A 54 -20.71 26.93 -5.28
N THR A 55 -21.53 27.98 -5.28
CA THR A 55 -21.27 29.20 -6.06
C THR A 55 -19.96 29.87 -5.61
N SER A 56 -19.75 30.00 -4.30
CA SER A 56 -18.52 30.55 -3.74
C SER A 56 -17.30 29.70 -4.09
N SER A 57 -17.41 28.37 -3.97
CA SER A 57 -16.32 27.43 -4.30
C SER A 57 -15.97 27.46 -5.78
N LEU A 58 -16.98 27.45 -6.68
CA LEU A 58 -16.77 27.58 -8.12
C LEU A 58 -16.15 28.93 -8.50
N SER A 59 -16.52 30.01 -7.80
CA SER A 59 -15.93 31.35 -8.00
C SER A 59 -14.42 31.34 -7.74
N LYS A 60 -13.99 30.68 -6.66
CA LYS A 60 -12.57 30.54 -6.29
C LYS A 60 -11.76 29.81 -7.35
N THR A 61 -12.37 28.92 -8.15
CA THR A 61 -11.66 28.18 -9.22
C THR A 61 -11.22 29.09 -10.37
N LYS A 62 -11.90 30.24 -10.57
CA LYS A 62 -11.69 31.18 -11.68
C LYS A 62 -11.86 30.58 -13.09
N VAL A 63 -12.35 29.34 -13.22
CA VAL A 63 -12.56 28.65 -14.51
C VAL A 63 -13.80 29.16 -15.23
N PHE A 64 -14.86 29.50 -14.48
CA PHE A 64 -16.15 29.90 -15.02
C PHE A 64 -16.45 31.38 -14.80
N ASN A 65 -17.37 31.91 -15.61
CA ASN A 65 -18.04 33.17 -15.33
C ASN A 65 -19.38 32.87 -14.65
N LEU A 66 -19.45 33.07 -13.33
CA LEU A 66 -20.65 32.77 -12.57
C LEU A 66 -21.69 33.88 -12.73
N LYS A 67 -22.89 33.49 -13.15
CA LYS A 67 -24.06 34.35 -13.11
C LYS A 67 -24.77 34.21 -11.76
N GLU A 68 -25.46 35.27 -11.35
CA GLU A 68 -26.21 35.29 -10.11
C GLU A 68 -27.19 34.12 -10.03
N ARG A 69 -27.49 33.72 -8.79
CA ARG A 69 -28.29 32.54 -8.49
C ARG A 69 -29.64 32.57 -9.20
N ILE A 70 -29.94 31.48 -9.90
CA ILE A 70 -31.23 31.30 -10.57
C ILE A 70 -32.25 30.78 -9.53
N LEU A 71 -33.19 31.64 -9.15
CA LEU A 71 -34.36 31.24 -8.35
C LEU A 71 -35.35 30.50 -9.26
N LEU A 72 -35.17 29.19 -9.39
CA LEU A 72 -35.96 28.32 -10.28
C LEU A 72 -37.45 28.14 -9.91
N LYS A 73 -37.93 28.77 -8.83
CA LYS A 73 -39.30 28.55 -8.33
C LYS A 73 -40.39 28.90 -9.34
N GLU A 74 -40.16 29.86 -10.23
CA GLU A 74 -41.15 30.26 -11.23
C GLU A 74 -41.15 29.35 -12.47
N ILE A 75 -39.99 28.83 -12.89
CA ILE A 75 -39.86 27.94 -14.06
C ILE A 75 -40.37 26.52 -13.75
N LEU A 76 -40.10 26.00 -12.55
CA LEU A 76 -40.51 24.65 -12.14
C LEU A 76 -42.03 24.54 -11.89
N ASN A 77 -42.68 25.65 -11.51
CA ASN A 77 -44.14 25.69 -11.31
C ASN A 77 -44.93 25.55 -12.63
N GLU A 78 -44.34 25.90 -13.78
CA GLU A 78 -45.02 25.82 -15.09
C GLU A 78 -45.08 24.41 -15.67
N GLN A 79 -44.20 23.48 -15.29
CA GLN A 79 -44.01 22.22 -16.05
C GLN A 79 -44.35 20.91 -15.32
N LYS A 80 -44.83 20.91 -14.06
CA LYS A 80 -45.19 19.67 -13.31
C LYS A 80 -44.14 18.54 -13.46
N LEU A 81 -42.86 18.88 -13.50
CA LEU A 81 -41.80 17.89 -13.71
C LEU A 81 -41.50 17.15 -12.42
N SER A 82 -41.62 15.83 -12.47
CA SER A 82 -41.18 14.92 -11.41
C SER A 82 -39.66 14.94 -11.31
N ILE A 83 -39.14 14.96 -10.09
CA ILE A 83 -37.72 14.98 -9.73
C ILE A 83 -37.12 13.57 -9.98
N SER A 84 -37.17 13.09 -11.22
CA SER A 84 -36.56 11.83 -11.66
C SER A 84 -35.22 12.03 -12.37
N GLY A 85 -34.64 13.22 -12.28
CA GLY A 85 -33.22 13.43 -12.57
C GLY A 85 -32.83 13.57 -14.05
N MET A 86 -33.80 13.74 -14.95
CA MET A 86 -33.57 14.21 -16.32
C MET A 86 -34.34 15.51 -16.50
N ILE A 87 -33.62 16.63 -16.59
CA ILE A 87 -34.21 17.90 -17.03
C ILE A 87 -34.35 17.77 -18.54
N ASP A 88 -35.54 18.03 -19.09
CA ASP A 88 -35.70 17.94 -20.54
C ASP A 88 -34.91 19.06 -21.25
N PRO A 89 -34.44 18.81 -22.49
CA PRO A 89 -33.67 19.80 -23.25
C PRO A 89 -34.38 21.15 -23.45
N GLN A 90 -35.73 21.17 -23.45
CA GLN A 90 -36.48 22.42 -23.62
C GLN A 90 -36.38 23.29 -22.37
N THR A 91 -36.47 22.70 -21.18
CA THR A 91 -36.25 23.41 -19.90
C THR A 91 -34.81 23.89 -19.79
N ALA A 92 -33.82 23.06 -20.14
CA ALA A 92 -32.41 23.43 -20.12
C ALA A 92 -32.12 24.62 -21.08
N SER A 93 -32.68 24.59 -22.29
CA SER A 93 -32.57 25.67 -23.27
C SER A 93 -33.25 26.96 -22.81
N LYS A 94 -34.42 26.86 -22.17
CA LYS A 94 -35.13 28.02 -21.59
C LYS A 94 -34.28 28.68 -20.51
N ILE A 95 -33.67 27.90 -19.61
CA ILE A 95 -32.76 28.39 -18.57
C ILE A 95 -31.55 29.09 -19.21
N GLY A 96 -30.92 28.47 -20.21
CA GLY A 96 -29.77 29.04 -20.91
C GLY A 96 -30.07 30.38 -21.58
N LYS A 97 -31.21 30.48 -22.28
CA LYS A 97 -31.64 31.70 -22.98
C LYS A 97 -32.02 32.84 -22.03
N ILE A 98 -32.76 32.55 -20.97
CA ILE A 98 -33.24 33.58 -20.03
C ILE A 98 -32.07 34.16 -19.22
N TYR A 99 -31.16 33.30 -18.75
CA TYR A 99 -30.10 33.71 -17.82
C TYR A 99 -28.73 33.89 -18.47
N GLY A 100 -28.63 33.68 -19.79
CA GLY A 100 -27.39 33.87 -20.55
C GLY A 100 -26.27 32.93 -20.11
N VAL A 101 -26.61 31.69 -19.75
CA VAL A 101 -25.66 30.67 -19.28
C VAL A 101 -25.53 29.52 -20.29
N ASN A 102 -24.30 29.03 -20.44
CA ASN A 102 -23.95 27.90 -21.31
C ASN A 102 -24.18 26.55 -20.62
N ALA A 103 -24.12 26.53 -19.28
CA ALA A 103 -24.39 25.35 -18.48
C ALA A 103 -24.92 25.78 -17.11
N PHE A 104 -25.54 24.86 -16.37
CA PHE A 104 -25.89 25.09 -14.96
C PHE A 104 -25.56 23.88 -14.09
N VAL A 105 -25.31 24.11 -12.80
CA VAL A 105 -25.06 23.08 -11.80
C VAL A 105 -26.34 22.86 -10.99
N ALA A 106 -26.81 21.61 -10.95
CA ALA A 106 -27.95 21.14 -10.19
C ALA A 106 -27.53 20.02 -9.24
N GLY A 107 -28.32 19.74 -8.20
CA GLY A 107 -27.97 18.69 -7.26
C GLY A 107 -29.01 18.45 -6.18
N SER A 108 -28.69 17.54 -5.26
CA SER A 108 -29.51 17.27 -4.08
C SER A 108 -28.67 16.97 -2.84
N VAL A 109 -29.16 17.39 -1.68
CA VAL A 109 -28.67 17.01 -0.36
C VAL A 109 -29.65 15.98 0.22
N ILE A 110 -29.18 14.77 0.47
CA ILE A 110 -29.99 13.66 0.97
C ILE A 110 -29.44 13.23 2.32
N LYS A 111 -30.30 13.13 3.34
CA LYS A 111 -29.95 12.47 4.60
C LYS A 111 -30.70 11.15 4.76
N PHE A 112 -29.96 10.07 5.01
CA PHE A 112 -30.48 8.74 5.26
C PHE A 112 -29.75 8.11 6.45
N GLY A 113 -30.44 8.00 7.59
CA GLY A 113 -29.80 7.67 8.86
C GLY A 113 -28.74 8.71 9.22
N ASP A 114 -27.52 8.24 9.50
CA ASP A 114 -26.36 9.08 9.80
C ASP A 114 -25.59 9.53 8.56
N ILE A 115 -25.97 9.07 7.36
CA ILE A 115 -25.29 9.42 6.11
C ILE A 115 -25.95 10.65 5.50
N ILE A 116 -25.14 11.66 5.20
CA ILE A 116 -25.48 12.82 4.39
C ILE A 116 -24.79 12.67 3.05
N SER A 117 -25.53 12.80 1.95
CA SER A 117 -25.00 12.74 0.58
C SER A 117 -25.32 14.03 -0.17
N ILE A 118 -24.34 14.56 -0.89
CA ILE A 118 -24.49 15.70 -1.79
C ILE A 118 -24.18 15.21 -3.19
N SER A 119 -25.16 15.24 -4.09
CA SER A 119 -24.96 14.94 -5.50
C SER A 119 -24.93 16.22 -6.32
N ILE A 120 -24.09 16.26 -7.34
CA ILE A 120 -23.94 17.39 -8.27
C ILE A 120 -23.97 16.94 -9.71
N ARG A 121 -24.53 17.78 -10.58
CA ARG A 121 -24.58 17.57 -12.04
C ARG A 121 -24.42 18.92 -12.74
N MET A 122 -23.48 19.01 -13.66
CA MET A 122 -23.36 20.12 -14.60
C MET A 122 -24.05 19.74 -15.89
N ILE A 123 -25.01 20.56 -16.32
CA ILE A 123 -25.89 20.30 -17.46
C ILE A 123 -25.68 21.37 -18.52
N ASP A 124 -25.48 20.94 -19.76
CA ASP A 124 -25.38 21.79 -20.93
C ASP A 124 -26.74 22.39 -21.29
N THR A 125 -26.82 23.71 -21.51
CA THR A 125 -28.12 24.36 -21.79
C THR A 125 -28.57 24.22 -23.24
N GLU A 126 -27.68 23.89 -24.17
CA GLU A 126 -28.03 23.74 -25.58
C GLU A 126 -28.63 22.35 -25.85
N THR A 127 -28.02 21.32 -25.27
CA THR A 127 -28.36 19.92 -25.50
C THR A 127 -29.23 19.32 -24.38
N GLY A 128 -29.14 19.84 -23.16
CA GLY A 128 -29.73 19.24 -21.97
C GLY A 128 -28.91 18.07 -21.39
N ASP A 129 -27.74 17.79 -21.95
CA ASP A 129 -26.90 16.66 -21.54
C ASP A 129 -26.13 16.96 -20.25
N VAL A 130 -25.90 15.91 -19.45
CA VAL A 130 -25.03 15.99 -18.28
C VAL A 130 -23.57 15.97 -18.74
N ILE A 131 -22.88 17.09 -18.58
CA ILE A 131 -21.46 17.26 -18.89
C ILE A 131 -20.59 16.58 -17.83
N LYS A 132 -20.95 16.74 -16.55
CA LYS A 132 -20.23 16.18 -15.40
C LYS A 132 -21.19 15.86 -14.26
N ALA A 133 -20.91 14.80 -13.52
CA ALA A 133 -21.64 14.46 -12.30
C ALA A 133 -20.73 13.75 -11.30
N ASP A 134 -20.97 14.00 -10.01
CA ASP A 134 -20.28 13.33 -8.91
C ASP A 134 -21.14 13.40 -7.63
N ASP A 135 -20.79 12.61 -6.62
CA ASP A 135 -21.41 12.67 -5.30
C ASP A 135 -20.40 12.54 -4.16
N ALA A 136 -20.69 13.22 -3.05
CA ALA A 136 -19.95 13.12 -1.81
C ALA A 136 -20.85 12.56 -0.72
N LYS A 137 -20.32 11.67 0.12
CA LYS A 137 -20.99 11.11 1.30
C LYS A 137 -20.20 11.43 2.55
N MET A 138 -20.90 11.85 3.60
CA MET A 138 -20.34 12.26 4.88
C MET A 138 -21.25 11.85 6.03
N TYR A 139 -20.71 11.80 7.24
CA TYR A 139 -21.45 11.42 8.45
C TYR A 139 -21.69 12.61 9.38
N ASN A 140 -20.98 13.72 9.17
CA ASN A 140 -21.13 14.94 9.95
C ASN A 140 -21.57 16.11 9.05
N ILE A 141 -22.61 16.83 9.48
CA ILE A 141 -23.14 18.00 8.75
C ILE A 141 -22.10 19.12 8.61
N ASN A 142 -21.13 19.19 9.52
CA ASN A 142 -20.05 20.18 9.48
C ASN A 142 -19.03 19.91 8.36
N ASP A 143 -19.06 18.73 7.75
CA ASP A 143 -18.15 18.38 6.64
C ASP A 143 -18.66 18.85 5.27
N ILE A 144 -19.91 19.35 5.21
CA ILE A 144 -20.55 19.80 3.97
C ILE A 144 -19.71 20.86 3.23
N PRO A 145 -19.17 21.92 3.87
CA PRO A 145 -18.40 22.95 3.16
C PRO A 145 -17.17 22.40 2.43
N ALA A 146 -16.40 21.52 3.08
CA ALA A 146 -15.19 20.93 2.50
C ALA A 146 -15.52 20.00 1.32
N ASN A 147 -16.59 19.20 1.46
CA ASN A 147 -17.06 18.34 0.38
C ASN A 147 -17.56 19.16 -0.83
N ILE A 148 -18.20 20.29 -0.59
CA ILE A 148 -18.60 21.23 -1.67
C ILE A 148 -17.39 21.82 -2.38
N ASP A 149 -16.33 22.21 -1.66
CA ASP A 149 -15.09 22.69 -2.28
C ASP A 149 -14.48 21.64 -3.21
N ASN A 150 -14.44 20.37 -2.80
CA ASN A 150 -13.96 19.26 -3.63
C ASN A 150 -14.82 19.03 -4.88
N LEU A 151 -16.15 19.02 -4.72
CA LEU A 151 -17.10 18.87 -5.82
C LEU A 151 -17.00 20.04 -6.82
N ALA A 152 -16.76 21.26 -6.34
CA ALA A 152 -16.54 22.43 -7.19
C ALA A 152 -15.25 22.31 -8.03
N LEU A 153 -14.17 21.80 -7.45
CA LEU A 153 -12.91 21.54 -8.17
C LEU A 153 -13.11 20.51 -9.29
N PHE A 154 -13.84 19.42 -9.00
CA PHE A 154 -14.20 18.42 -10.01
C PHE A 154 -14.99 19.03 -11.19
N ILE A 155 -16.02 19.84 -10.90
CA ILE A 155 -16.80 20.54 -11.93
C ILE A 155 -15.90 21.46 -12.75
N ALA A 156 -14.99 22.20 -12.12
CA ALA A 156 -14.02 23.06 -12.79
C ALA A 156 -13.03 22.33 -13.70
N GLY A 157 -13.03 20.99 -13.73
CA GLY A 157 -12.12 20.22 -14.58
C GLY A 157 -10.67 20.35 -14.14
N SER A 158 -10.47 20.83 -12.92
CA SER A 158 -9.24 20.57 -12.21
C SER A 158 -9.24 19.07 -11.93
N GLU A 159 -8.23 18.34 -12.42
CA GLU A 159 -7.82 17.15 -11.66
C GLU A 159 -7.72 17.60 -10.20
N LYS A 160 -8.25 16.79 -9.28
CA LYS A 160 -8.19 16.99 -7.81
C LYS A 160 -6.89 17.72 -7.53
N LYS A 161 -6.94 18.99 -7.13
CA LYS A 161 -5.74 19.84 -7.08
C LYS A 161 -4.84 19.24 -6.01
N THR A 162 -3.98 18.31 -6.41
CA THR A 162 -2.93 17.74 -5.59
C THR A 162 -2.11 18.94 -5.19
N LEU A 163 -2.20 19.28 -3.90
CA LEU A 163 -1.34 20.28 -3.31
C LEU A 163 0.10 19.90 -3.70
N GLU A 164 0.86 20.85 -4.24
CA GLU A 164 2.17 20.56 -4.85
C GLU A 164 3.02 19.76 -3.85
N GLU A 165 3.31 18.51 -4.23
CA GLU A 165 4.06 17.56 -3.41
C GLU A 165 5.50 18.09 -3.23
N ILE A 166 5.92 18.27 -1.99
CA ILE A 166 7.28 18.74 -1.69
C ILE A 166 8.20 17.53 -1.57
N LYS A 167 9.22 17.47 -2.44
CA LYS A 167 10.31 16.47 -2.37
C LYS A 167 11.03 16.51 -1.00
N PRO A 168 11.61 15.39 -0.54
CA PRO A 168 12.35 15.36 0.73
C PRO A 168 13.38 16.50 0.78
N SER A 169 13.37 17.29 1.85
CA SER A 169 14.42 18.29 2.11
C SER A 169 15.65 17.58 2.72
N GLU A 170 16.68 18.33 3.10
CA GLU A 170 17.82 17.85 3.92
C GLU A 170 17.38 17.47 5.35
N SER A 171 16.30 16.70 5.47
CA SER A 171 15.68 16.28 6.72
C SER A 171 16.47 15.13 7.34
N SER A 172 16.57 15.10 8.67
CA SER A 172 17.17 13.98 9.40
C SER A 172 16.44 12.67 9.11
N THR A 173 17.19 11.61 8.80
CA THR A 173 16.64 10.28 8.50
C THR A 173 16.97 9.26 9.59
N ILE A 174 16.14 8.23 9.74
CA ILE A 174 16.39 7.06 10.59
C ILE A 174 16.23 5.77 9.79
N LYS A 175 17.07 4.75 10.07
CA LYS A 175 17.06 3.46 9.36
C LYS A 175 16.53 2.33 10.23
N TYR A 176 15.68 1.49 9.63
CA TYR A 176 15.25 0.21 10.18
C TYR A 176 15.50 -0.89 9.15
N GLY A 177 16.44 -1.80 9.42
CA GLY A 177 16.92 -2.75 8.41
C GLY A 177 17.46 -2.02 7.18
N ASN A 178 16.91 -2.35 6.01
CA ASN A 178 17.19 -1.69 4.72
C ASN A 178 16.24 -0.52 4.39
N LEU A 179 15.29 -0.22 5.28
CA LEU A 179 14.31 0.86 5.09
C LEU A 179 14.86 2.17 5.66
N GLU A 180 14.73 3.24 4.87
CA GLU A 180 15.10 4.59 5.26
C GLU A 180 13.84 5.44 5.45
N TRP A 181 13.78 6.15 6.57
CA TRP A 181 12.63 6.93 6.99
C TRP A 181 13.05 8.39 7.23
N GLU A 182 12.31 9.31 6.63
CA GLU A 182 12.38 10.73 6.94
C GLU A 182 11.72 10.99 8.30
N ILE A 183 12.37 11.74 9.19
CA ILE A 183 11.75 12.23 10.42
C ILE A 183 11.00 13.52 10.08
N LEU A 184 9.67 13.47 10.13
CA LEU A 184 8.81 14.61 9.81
C LEU A 184 8.63 15.57 11.00
N SER A 185 8.58 15.00 12.20
CA SER A 185 8.47 15.72 13.48
C SER A 185 8.68 14.78 14.67
N GLY A 186 8.77 15.35 15.86
CA GLY A 186 8.89 14.62 17.12
C GLY A 186 10.27 14.01 17.35
N THR A 187 10.37 13.18 18.38
CA THR A 187 11.62 12.53 18.77
C THR A 187 11.61 11.09 18.31
N TRP A 188 12.53 10.73 17.43
CA TRP A 188 12.72 9.37 16.93
C TRP A 188 14.14 8.90 17.17
N ARG A 189 14.28 7.73 17.78
CA ARG A 189 15.59 7.13 18.07
C ARG A 189 15.58 5.63 17.81
N LYS A 190 16.77 5.10 17.57
CA LYS A 190 16.99 3.67 17.39
C LYS A 190 17.45 3.04 18.71
N GLY A 191 16.84 1.93 19.10
CA GLY A 191 17.27 1.11 20.24
C GLY A 191 18.44 0.19 19.88
N GLU A 192 19.06 -0.39 20.91
CA GLU A 192 20.16 -1.37 20.75
C GLU A 192 19.70 -2.63 20.00
N ASP A 193 18.43 -3.00 20.11
CA ASP A 193 17.79 -4.12 19.40
C ASP A 193 17.34 -3.77 17.97
N ASN A 194 17.81 -2.64 17.42
CA ASN A 194 17.39 -2.03 16.16
C ASN A 194 15.93 -1.55 16.08
N SER A 195 15.14 -1.62 17.16
CA SER A 195 13.77 -1.09 17.17
C SER A 195 13.75 0.44 17.07
N LEU A 196 12.64 1.00 16.59
CA LEU A 196 12.41 2.45 16.57
C LEU A 196 11.59 2.87 17.78
N TYR A 197 11.97 3.96 18.43
CA TYR A 197 11.22 4.57 19.53
C TYR A 197 10.77 5.95 19.07
N GLY A 198 9.46 6.21 19.13
CA GLY A 198 8.86 7.47 18.69
C GLY A 198 8.05 8.15 19.80
N SER A 199 8.06 9.49 19.80
CA SER A 199 7.27 10.35 20.68
C SER A 199 6.88 11.67 19.99
N GLY A 200 5.60 12.03 20.04
CA GLY A 200 5.08 13.35 19.61
C GLY A 200 5.40 13.75 18.18
N GLY A 201 5.26 12.83 17.22
CA GLY A 201 5.51 13.13 15.81
C GLY A 201 5.41 11.92 14.90
N ALA A 202 5.94 12.05 13.70
CA ALA A 202 5.82 11.05 12.64
C ALA A 202 7.12 10.83 11.87
N ILE A 203 7.27 9.62 11.34
CA ILE A 203 8.28 9.26 10.34
C ILE A 203 7.62 8.78 9.06
N LEU A 204 8.21 9.12 7.91
CA LEU A 204 7.72 8.78 6.59
C LEU A 204 8.74 7.92 5.86
N LEU A 205 8.31 6.80 5.28
CA LEU A 205 9.17 5.96 4.48
C LEU A 205 9.62 6.71 3.22
N ASN A 206 10.92 6.70 2.94
CA ASN A 206 11.50 7.25 1.72
C ASN A 206 11.29 6.31 0.51
N LYS A 207 10.06 5.86 0.32
CA LYS A 207 9.62 4.99 -0.77
C LYS A 207 8.10 5.09 -0.93
N ARG A 208 7.65 5.33 -2.16
CA ARG A 208 6.24 5.33 -2.52
C ARG A 208 5.81 3.93 -2.95
N LEU A 209 4.60 3.56 -2.55
CA LEU A 209 3.98 2.25 -2.74
C LEU A 209 2.55 2.48 -3.25
N LYS A 210 2.12 1.66 -4.20
CA LYS A 210 0.71 1.57 -4.59
C LYS A 210 -0.01 0.67 -3.60
N ASP A 211 -0.31 -0.53 -4.04
CA ASP A 211 -0.80 -1.58 -3.18
C ASP A 211 0.38 -2.12 -2.32
N SER A 212 0.13 -2.51 -1.07
CA SER A 212 1.14 -3.07 -0.18
C SER A 212 0.53 -3.73 1.07
N THR A 213 1.27 -4.64 1.70
CA THR A 213 1.05 -5.07 3.09
C THR A 213 2.15 -4.49 3.95
N ILE A 214 1.78 -3.85 5.07
CA ILE A 214 2.69 -3.31 6.07
C ILE A 214 2.44 -4.04 7.37
N LYS A 215 3.48 -4.61 7.98
CA LYS A 215 3.42 -5.30 9.26
C LYS A 215 4.35 -4.61 10.25
N LEU A 216 3.90 -4.45 11.49
CA LEU A 216 4.76 -4.02 12.59
C LEU A 216 4.24 -4.49 13.94
N LYS A 217 5.11 -4.47 14.93
CA LYS A 217 4.80 -4.64 16.35
C LYS A 217 4.93 -3.28 17.05
N ALA A 218 3.90 -2.85 17.76
CA ALA A 218 3.87 -1.64 18.58
C ALA A 218 3.79 -2.00 20.06
N GLU A 219 4.67 -1.43 20.87
CA GLU A 219 4.77 -1.67 22.33
C GLU A 219 4.71 -0.33 23.08
N HIS A 220 3.82 -0.24 24.06
CA HIS A 220 3.75 0.89 24.98
C HIS A 220 4.98 0.88 25.89
N ILE A 221 5.69 2.01 25.96
CA ILE A 221 6.87 2.14 26.83
C ILE A 221 6.55 3.04 28.03
N SER A 222 5.95 4.21 27.77
CA SER A 222 5.59 5.16 28.81
C SER A 222 4.60 6.21 28.30
N GLY A 223 3.94 6.92 29.23
CA GLY A 223 3.02 8.00 28.90
C GLY A 223 1.56 7.57 28.77
N PRO A 224 0.69 8.45 28.25
CA PRO A 224 -0.76 8.24 28.26
C PRO A 224 -1.20 7.10 27.33
N THR A 225 -1.87 6.08 27.88
CA THR A 225 -2.42 4.94 27.09
C THR A 225 -3.64 5.31 26.24
N TRP A 226 -4.26 6.46 26.50
CA TRP A 226 -5.33 7.02 25.66
C TRP A 226 -4.78 7.72 24.41
N SER A 227 -3.50 8.06 24.37
CA SER A 227 -2.88 8.73 23.22
C SER A 227 -2.67 7.73 22.09
N ALA A 228 -2.99 8.15 20.87
CA ALA A 228 -2.85 7.30 19.71
C ALA A 228 -1.39 7.12 19.28
N ALA A 229 -1.06 5.89 18.91
CA ALA A 229 0.02 5.59 17.99
C ALA A 229 -0.57 4.89 16.77
N GLY A 230 0.03 5.08 15.60
CA GLY A 230 -0.61 4.64 14.38
C GLY A 230 0.30 4.41 13.21
N ILE A 231 -0.31 3.84 12.18
CA ILE A 231 0.32 3.48 10.91
C ILE A 231 -0.60 3.88 9.76
N GLY A 232 0.00 4.36 8.67
CA GLY A 232 -0.71 4.83 7.52
C GLY A 232 -0.07 4.37 6.22
N SER A 233 -0.91 4.26 5.19
CA SER A 233 -0.50 3.82 3.86
C SER A 233 -0.96 4.83 2.82
N ARG A 234 -0.18 4.95 1.74
CA ARG A 234 -0.43 5.85 0.61
C ARG A 234 -0.54 7.32 1.02
N TYR A 235 0.39 7.74 1.88
CA TYR A 235 0.51 9.11 2.36
C TYR A 235 1.27 10.01 1.40
N PHE A 236 0.90 11.29 1.38
CA PHE A 236 1.66 12.35 0.71
C PHE A 236 1.95 13.49 1.68
N VAL A 237 3.09 14.15 1.44
CA VAL A 237 3.44 15.41 2.10
C VAL A 237 3.13 16.54 1.14
N PHE A 238 2.37 17.52 1.60
CA PHE A 238 2.01 18.67 0.79
C PHE A 238 2.24 19.99 1.53
N GLN A 239 2.41 21.07 0.76
CA GLN A 239 2.55 22.41 1.31
C GLN A 239 1.19 22.97 1.75
N GLY A 240 1.05 23.36 3.02
CA GLY A 240 -0.19 23.95 3.55
C GLY A 240 -0.83 23.12 4.66
N GLY A 241 -2.16 23.18 4.78
CA GLY A 241 -2.91 22.50 5.84
C GLY A 241 -2.68 23.10 7.23
N SER A 242 -2.73 22.27 8.27
CA SER A 242 -2.42 22.69 9.64
C SER A 242 -0.92 22.90 9.89
N LYS A 243 -0.06 22.62 8.90
CA LYS A 243 1.38 22.82 8.96
C LYS A 243 2.00 22.15 10.20
N ARG A 244 1.77 20.85 10.37
CA ARG A 244 2.22 20.08 11.54
C ARG A 244 3.61 19.44 11.37
N PHE A 245 4.10 19.36 10.14
CA PHE A 245 5.30 18.59 9.78
C PHE A 245 6.33 19.45 9.04
N ARG A 246 7.60 19.02 9.07
CA ARG A 246 8.76 19.72 8.48
C ARG A 246 8.82 21.18 8.92
N ASP A 247 9.02 21.43 10.22
CA ASP A 247 9.15 22.77 10.78
C ASP A 247 7.98 23.72 10.44
N ASN A 248 6.76 23.22 10.56
CA ASN A 248 5.53 23.93 10.25
C ASN A 248 5.43 24.42 8.79
N SER A 249 5.97 23.66 7.84
CA SER A 249 5.87 23.97 6.40
C SER A 249 4.86 23.09 5.66
N SER A 250 4.51 21.92 6.21
CA SER A 250 3.75 20.89 5.50
C SER A 250 2.73 20.17 6.38
N ASP A 251 1.78 19.51 5.73
CA ASP A 251 0.85 18.57 6.37
C ASP A 251 0.81 17.23 5.59
N LEU A 252 0.10 16.25 6.16
CA LEU A 252 -0.05 14.91 5.61
C LEU A 252 -1.50 14.61 5.24
N GLU A 253 -1.68 13.78 4.22
CA GLU A 253 -2.96 13.18 3.86
C GLU A 253 -2.76 11.71 3.45
N GLY A 254 -3.78 10.87 3.67
CA GLY A 254 -3.71 9.42 3.45
C GLY A 254 -4.59 8.60 4.39
N PHE A 255 -4.59 7.27 4.22
CA PHE A 255 -5.39 6.35 5.04
C PHE A 255 -4.62 5.88 6.28
N GLY A 256 -5.13 6.23 7.46
CA GLY A 256 -4.46 5.98 8.74
C GLY A 256 -5.23 5.10 9.70
N PHE A 257 -4.51 4.26 10.45
CA PHE A 257 -5.03 3.49 11.58
C PHE A 257 -4.41 3.98 12.89
N ASN A 258 -5.24 4.44 13.81
CA ASN A 258 -4.89 4.83 15.17
C ASN A 258 -5.23 3.72 16.16
N LEU A 259 -4.29 3.43 17.05
CA LEU A 259 -4.42 2.51 18.17
C LEU A 259 -4.09 3.25 19.48
N CYS A 260 -4.96 3.11 20.48
CA CYS A 260 -4.71 3.55 21.85
C CYS A 260 -4.57 2.31 22.75
N PHE A 261 -3.50 2.27 23.55
CA PHE A 261 -3.22 1.16 24.47
C PHE A 261 -4.25 1.04 25.63
N ASN A 262 -5.23 1.93 25.73
CA ASN A 262 -6.38 1.77 26.61
C ASN A 262 -7.52 0.92 25.98
N GLY A 263 -7.32 0.35 24.79
CA GLY A 263 -8.29 -0.53 24.14
C GLY A 263 -9.19 0.14 23.10
N ASN A 264 -8.89 1.37 22.67
CA ASN A 264 -9.64 2.06 21.63
C ASN A 264 -8.83 2.15 20.33
N TYR A 265 -9.53 2.19 19.20
CA TYR A 265 -8.93 2.48 17.90
C TYR A 265 -9.80 3.41 17.08
N ALA A 266 -9.20 4.00 16.06
CA ALA A 266 -9.91 4.71 15.01
C ALA A 266 -9.17 4.54 13.68
N VAL A 267 -9.90 4.67 12.59
CA VAL A 267 -9.40 4.63 11.23
C VAL A 267 -9.78 5.96 10.61
N PHE A 268 -8.84 6.60 9.92
CA PHE A 268 -9.04 7.91 9.34
C PHE A 268 -8.71 7.93 7.85
N ASP A 269 -9.46 8.73 7.10
CA ASP A 269 -9.05 9.23 5.80
C ASP A 269 -8.64 10.71 5.96
N GLY A 270 -7.37 10.98 5.72
CA GLY A 270 -6.82 12.34 5.71
C GLY A 270 -6.96 12.94 4.31
N GLN A 271 -7.56 14.13 4.20
CA GLN A 271 -7.63 14.88 2.94
C GLN A 271 -7.37 16.37 3.20
N ALA A 272 -6.37 16.93 2.52
CA ALA A 272 -5.96 18.34 2.62
C ALA A 272 -5.77 18.83 4.08
N GLY A 273 -5.29 17.95 4.97
CA GLY A 273 -5.01 18.24 6.38
C GLY A 273 -6.19 18.01 7.35
N ASN A 274 -7.38 17.70 6.82
CA ASN A 274 -8.54 17.27 7.61
C ASN A 274 -8.54 15.76 7.77
N TRP A 275 -9.00 15.27 8.92
CA TRP A 275 -8.99 13.84 9.28
C TRP A 275 -10.40 13.35 9.55
N TYR A 276 -10.91 12.48 8.68
CA TYR A 276 -12.28 11.95 8.76
C TYR A 276 -12.26 10.54 9.30
N ALA A 277 -12.94 10.28 10.43
CA ALA A 277 -13.05 8.92 10.96
C ALA A 277 -13.93 8.07 10.03
N VAL A 278 -13.39 6.95 9.56
CA VAL A 278 -14.07 6.01 8.66
C VAL A 278 -14.47 4.70 9.35
N ASN A 279 -14.33 4.63 10.68
CA ASN A 279 -14.96 3.60 11.49
C ASN A 279 -16.48 3.55 11.25
N PRO A 280 -17.14 2.38 11.40
CA PRO A 280 -18.59 2.30 11.39
C PRO A 280 -19.26 3.29 12.35
N ALA A 281 -18.65 3.53 13.52
CA ALA A 281 -19.15 4.48 14.52
C ALA A 281 -18.78 5.95 14.24
N GLY A 282 -17.96 6.24 13.23
CA GLY A 282 -17.49 7.61 12.92
C GLY A 282 -16.62 8.26 14.01
N LYS A 283 -16.07 7.48 14.94
CA LYS A 283 -15.26 7.93 16.08
C LYS A 283 -14.38 6.80 16.60
N TYR A 284 -13.57 7.09 17.62
CA TYR A 284 -12.87 6.05 18.38
C TYR A 284 -13.86 5.06 18.98
N GLU A 285 -13.58 3.78 18.79
CA GLU A 285 -14.39 2.68 19.30
C GLU A 285 -13.52 1.63 20.00
N PRO A 286 -14.07 0.94 21.03
CA PRO A 286 -13.32 -0.07 21.76
C PRO A 286 -13.16 -1.34 20.91
N SER A 287 -12.04 -2.05 21.11
CA SER A 287 -11.84 -3.39 20.56
C SER A 287 -11.17 -4.30 21.58
N ASN A 288 -11.74 -5.49 21.76
CA ASN A 288 -11.15 -6.55 22.58
C ASN A 288 -9.91 -7.19 21.95
N LEU A 289 -9.62 -6.88 20.67
CA LEU A 289 -8.41 -7.32 19.99
C LEU A 289 -7.18 -6.51 20.45
N ILE A 290 -7.35 -5.37 21.10
CA ILE A 290 -6.26 -4.50 21.53
C ILE A 290 -5.73 -4.95 22.88
N ASN A 291 -4.43 -5.24 22.94
CA ASN A 291 -3.73 -5.44 24.19
C ASN A 291 -3.24 -4.10 24.74
N ASN A 292 -3.22 -3.96 26.05
CA ASN A 292 -2.78 -2.73 26.71
C ASN A 292 -1.27 -2.48 26.70
N ASN A 293 -0.48 -3.43 26.24
CA ASN A 293 0.97 -3.35 26.23
C ASN A 293 1.56 -3.53 24.82
N THR A 294 1.19 -4.61 24.12
CA THR A 294 1.83 -5.00 22.87
C THR A 294 0.82 -5.42 21.81
N ASN A 295 0.92 -4.82 20.62
CA ASN A 295 0.02 -5.09 19.50
C ASN A 295 0.79 -5.36 18.21
N PHE A 296 0.40 -6.41 17.49
CA PHE A 296 0.85 -6.68 16.13
C PHE A 296 -0.17 -6.13 15.15
N ILE A 297 0.27 -5.24 14.27
CA ILE A 297 -0.58 -4.53 13.31
C ILE A 297 -0.18 -4.97 11.91
N GLU A 298 -1.15 -5.38 11.11
CA GLU A 298 -0.99 -5.65 9.69
C GLU A 298 -2.01 -4.83 8.90
N LEU A 299 -1.51 -3.87 8.11
CA LEU A 299 -2.29 -3.00 7.23
C LEU A 299 -2.06 -3.42 5.78
N LYS A 300 -3.14 -3.86 5.13
CA LYS A 300 -3.17 -4.25 3.71
C LYS A 300 -3.87 -3.16 2.92
N SER A 301 -3.26 -2.69 1.84
CA SER A 301 -3.83 -1.71 0.92
C SER A 301 -3.81 -2.31 -0.49
N TYR A 302 -4.95 -2.66 -1.07
CA TYR A 302 -5.06 -3.29 -2.39
C TYR A 302 -6.21 -2.70 -3.20
N GLY A 303 -5.90 -2.11 -4.35
CA GLY A 303 -6.90 -1.33 -5.07
C GLY A 303 -7.48 -0.24 -4.16
N ASP A 304 -8.79 -0.16 -4.08
CA ASP A 304 -9.52 0.74 -3.18
C ASP A 304 -9.77 0.15 -1.78
N GLU A 305 -9.38 -1.10 -1.51
CA GLU A 305 -9.64 -1.77 -0.22
C GLU A 305 -8.44 -1.66 0.74
N TYR A 306 -8.73 -1.32 2.00
CA TYR A 306 -7.82 -1.38 3.12
C TYR A 306 -8.30 -2.43 4.12
N THR A 307 -7.47 -3.41 4.45
CA THR A 307 -7.77 -4.42 5.48
C THR A 307 -6.81 -4.26 6.65
N ILE A 308 -7.36 -4.19 7.86
CA ILE A 308 -6.58 -4.08 9.10
C ILE A 308 -6.73 -5.39 9.86
N LEU A 309 -5.61 -6.03 10.18
CA LEU A 309 -5.53 -7.12 11.13
C LEU A 309 -4.80 -6.64 12.38
N LEU A 310 -5.34 -6.98 13.54
CA LEU A 310 -4.76 -6.70 14.83
C LEU A 310 -4.57 -8.01 15.59
N ASN A 311 -3.35 -8.26 16.06
CA ASN A 311 -2.99 -9.49 16.78
C ASN A 311 -3.45 -10.74 16.03
N ASN A 312 -3.19 -10.78 14.71
CA ASN A 312 -3.57 -11.82 13.76
C ASN A 312 -5.08 -12.02 13.52
N ASN A 313 -5.94 -11.16 14.08
CA ASN A 313 -7.38 -11.20 13.87
C ASN A 313 -7.83 -10.06 12.95
N LEU A 314 -8.81 -10.30 12.09
CA LEU A 314 -9.39 -9.26 11.26
C LEU A 314 -10.09 -8.22 12.15
N LEU A 315 -9.63 -6.97 12.10
CA LEU A 315 -10.27 -5.85 12.77
C LEU A 315 -11.34 -5.21 11.88
N GLY A 316 -11.01 -4.97 10.60
CA GLY A 316 -11.95 -4.33 9.68
C GLY A 316 -11.45 -4.24 8.25
N LYS A 317 -12.39 -3.98 7.34
CA LYS A 317 -12.17 -3.67 5.93
C LYS A 317 -12.80 -2.33 5.59
N TYR A 318 -12.09 -1.51 4.84
CA TYR A 318 -12.46 -0.14 4.51
C TYR A 318 -12.24 0.09 3.03
N LYS A 319 -13.01 1.00 2.43
CA LYS A 319 -12.83 1.42 1.05
C LYS A 319 -12.41 2.88 0.99
N ASN A 320 -11.37 3.16 0.22
CA ASN A 320 -10.87 4.51 -0.01
C ASN A 320 -10.08 4.55 -1.32
N SER A 321 -10.54 5.36 -2.27
CA SER A 321 -9.89 5.61 -3.56
C SER A 321 -9.26 7.00 -3.66
N SER A 322 -9.21 7.75 -2.54
CA SER A 322 -8.68 9.11 -2.48
C SER A 322 -7.22 9.18 -2.91
N ASN A 323 -6.44 8.18 -2.52
CA ASN A 323 -5.01 8.02 -2.83
C ASN A 323 -4.70 6.56 -3.17
N MET A 324 -4.16 6.32 -4.38
CA MET A 324 -3.84 4.97 -4.89
C MET A 324 -2.34 4.66 -4.89
N GLU A 325 -1.52 5.63 -4.50
CA GLU A 325 -0.06 5.51 -4.34
C GLU A 325 0.38 6.49 -3.26
N GLY A 326 1.46 6.22 -2.53
CA GLY A 326 2.07 7.17 -1.59
C GLY A 326 3.02 6.46 -0.64
N SER A 327 3.55 7.16 0.35
CA SER A 327 4.48 6.60 1.33
C SER A 327 3.75 5.92 2.50
N VAL A 328 4.54 5.19 3.30
CA VAL A 328 4.10 4.67 4.61
C VAL A 328 4.48 5.69 5.68
N VAL A 329 3.58 5.92 6.64
CA VAL A 329 3.87 6.76 7.80
C VAL A 329 3.65 5.97 9.08
N ILE A 330 4.47 6.24 10.10
CA ILE A 330 4.27 5.76 11.47
C ILE A 330 4.29 6.98 12.38
N TRP A 331 3.38 7.06 13.34
CA TRP A 331 3.29 8.21 14.24
C TRP A 331 2.97 7.85 15.69
N VAL A 332 3.30 8.78 16.58
CA VAL A 332 2.89 8.82 17.98
C VAL A 332 2.38 10.22 18.27
N GLN A 333 1.15 10.34 18.74
CA GLN A 333 0.44 11.62 18.81
C GLN A 333 1.02 12.56 19.87
N GLU A 334 1.17 12.10 21.11
CA GLU A 334 1.61 12.94 22.24
C GLU A 334 3.12 12.87 22.44
N SER A 335 3.75 14.01 22.74
CA SER A 335 5.18 14.09 23.05
C SER A 335 5.56 13.38 24.35
N SER A 336 4.61 13.25 25.28
CA SER A 336 4.76 12.50 26.52
C SER A 336 4.56 10.99 26.36
N HIS A 337 4.10 10.52 25.20
CA HIS A 337 3.87 9.12 24.90
C HIS A 337 5.08 8.55 24.16
N THR A 338 5.65 7.46 24.68
CA THR A 338 6.74 6.73 24.02
C THR A 338 6.24 5.37 23.58
N VAL A 339 6.37 5.08 22.29
CA VAL A 339 6.02 3.78 21.70
C VAL A 339 7.23 3.21 20.98
N LYS A 340 7.46 1.92 21.18
CA LYS A 340 8.47 1.14 20.49
C LYS A 340 7.83 0.41 19.30
N PHE A 341 8.43 0.58 18.13
CA PHE A 341 8.07 -0.12 16.90
C PHE A 341 9.17 -1.09 16.50
N SER A 342 8.80 -2.35 16.29
CA SER A 342 9.70 -3.43 15.88
C SER A 342 9.01 -4.34 14.86
N ASN A 343 9.74 -5.33 14.34
CA ASN A 343 9.29 -6.24 13.28
C ASN A 343 8.61 -5.52 12.10
N ILE A 344 9.20 -4.38 11.68
CA ILE A 344 8.64 -3.57 10.60
C ILE A 344 8.96 -4.24 9.27
N GLU A 345 7.92 -4.71 8.57
CA GLU A 345 8.02 -5.31 7.24
C GLU A 345 7.08 -4.59 6.27
N ILE A 346 7.59 -4.26 5.09
CA ILE A 346 6.85 -3.57 4.04
C ILE A 346 6.92 -4.42 2.77
N ILE A 347 5.77 -4.89 2.31
CA ILE A 347 5.60 -5.84 1.23
C ILE A 347 4.75 -5.16 0.14
N PRO A 348 5.34 -4.49 -0.86
CA PRO A 348 4.60 -3.89 -1.98
C PRO A 348 3.72 -4.93 -2.70
N SER A 349 2.64 -4.55 -3.36
CA SER A 349 1.76 -5.47 -4.09
C SER A 349 2.27 -5.91 -5.45
N ASN A 350 3.34 -5.30 -5.93
CA ASN A 350 4.19 -6.02 -6.88
C ASN A 350 4.70 -7.36 -6.26
N ASP A 351 4.47 -7.61 -4.97
CA ASP A 351 4.63 -8.90 -4.29
C ASP A 351 3.32 -9.60 -3.87
N ILE A 352 2.13 -9.06 -4.16
CA ILE A 352 0.83 -9.72 -3.89
C ILE A 352 0.01 -9.98 -5.17
N ASN A 353 0.27 -9.24 -6.25
CA ASN A 353 0.23 -9.76 -7.61
C ASN A 353 1.57 -9.43 -8.27
N PRO A 354 2.61 -10.24 -7.98
CA PRO A 354 3.80 -10.21 -8.80
C PRO A 354 3.41 -10.35 -10.26
N LYS A 355 4.29 -9.95 -11.18
CA LYS A 355 4.35 -10.74 -12.41
C LYS A 355 4.67 -12.16 -11.98
N THR A 356 3.63 -12.92 -11.64
CA THR A 356 3.74 -14.26 -11.10
C THR A 356 4.12 -15.12 -12.27
N LYS A 357 5.42 -15.36 -12.39
CA LYS A 357 5.85 -16.40 -13.28
C LYS A 357 5.59 -17.70 -12.54
N THR A 358 4.58 -18.43 -12.98
CA THR A 358 4.40 -19.80 -12.55
C THR A 358 5.22 -20.68 -13.48
N ILE A 359 6.10 -21.50 -12.91
CA ILE A 359 6.83 -22.53 -13.64
C ILE A 359 6.50 -23.87 -12.99
N GLU A 360 6.10 -24.85 -13.80
CA GLU A 360 5.76 -26.19 -13.35
C GLU A 360 6.71 -27.21 -13.97
N ASN A 361 7.22 -28.11 -13.13
CA ASN A 361 8.02 -29.30 -13.45
C ASN A 361 9.40 -29.06 -14.07
N SER A 362 9.57 -28.06 -14.95
CA SER A 362 10.86 -27.76 -15.59
C SER A 362 10.89 -26.32 -16.10
N GLY A 363 12.06 -25.69 -16.05
CA GLY A 363 12.28 -24.36 -16.62
C GLY A 363 13.37 -23.57 -15.90
N TYR A 364 13.61 -22.35 -16.37
CA TYR A 364 14.60 -21.44 -15.78
C TYR A 364 13.98 -20.07 -15.45
N PHE A 365 14.52 -19.43 -14.41
CA PHE A 365 14.16 -18.07 -14.01
C PHE A 365 15.33 -17.39 -13.28
N ASP A 366 15.32 -16.07 -13.25
CA ASP A 366 16.30 -15.28 -12.49
C ASP A 366 15.64 -14.77 -11.20
N PHE A 367 16.35 -14.90 -10.08
CA PHE A 367 15.88 -14.44 -8.77
C PHE A 367 17.08 -14.21 -7.81
N ALA A 368 17.04 -13.13 -7.03
CA ALA A 368 18.10 -12.76 -6.07
C ALA A 368 19.52 -12.73 -6.69
N GLY A 369 19.64 -12.23 -7.92
CA GLY A 369 20.91 -12.14 -8.64
C GLY A 369 21.47 -13.49 -9.12
N GLN A 370 20.71 -14.58 -9.01
CA GLN A 370 21.09 -15.90 -9.50
C GLN A 370 20.10 -16.41 -10.56
N LYS A 371 20.60 -17.22 -11.49
CA LYS A 371 19.77 -18.02 -12.39
C LYS A 371 19.43 -19.35 -11.71
N TRP A 372 18.16 -19.71 -11.72
CA TRP A 372 17.61 -20.92 -11.11
C TRP A 372 17.03 -21.86 -12.15
N GLU A 373 17.11 -23.16 -11.88
CA GLU A 373 16.49 -24.26 -12.63
C GLU A 373 15.42 -24.93 -11.77
N VAL A 374 14.22 -25.12 -12.32
CA VAL A 374 13.16 -25.93 -11.73
C VAL A 374 13.41 -27.39 -12.07
N LEU A 375 13.58 -28.20 -11.03
CA LEU A 375 13.80 -29.64 -11.16
C LEU A 375 12.50 -30.44 -11.08
N LYS A 376 11.52 -29.93 -10.29
CA LYS A 376 10.19 -30.51 -10.09
C LYS A 376 9.27 -29.55 -9.35
N GLY A 377 7.96 -29.82 -9.44
CA GLY A 377 6.92 -29.15 -8.67
C GLY A 377 6.52 -27.81 -9.26
N LYS A 378 5.60 -27.13 -8.58
CA LYS A 378 5.08 -25.82 -8.98
C LYS A 378 5.79 -24.73 -8.19
N TRP A 379 6.33 -23.77 -8.91
CA TRP A 379 6.99 -22.60 -8.34
C TRP A 379 6.30 -21.34 -8.80
N ILE A 380 5.80 -20.57 -7.84
CA ILE A 380 5.29 -19.21 -8.09
C ILE A 380 6.41 -18.25 -7.72
N ILE A 381 6.87 -17.48 -8.71
CA ILE A 381 7.99 -16.56 -8.57
C ILE A 381 7.44 -15.14 -8.51
N THR A 382 7.89 -14.38 -7.52
CA THR A 382 7.61 -12.96 -7.36
C THR A 382 8.87 -12.14 -7.51
N ASP A 383 8.74 -10.81 -7.43
CA ASP A 383 9.91 -9.94 -7.43
C ASP A 383 10.79 -10.13 -6.18
N THR A 384 10.21 -10.57 -5.04
CA THR A 384 10.92 -10.70 -3.76
C THR A 384 10.81 -12.06 -3.06
N CYS A 385 9.99 -12.98 -3.57
CA CYS A 385 9.67 -14.25 -2.94
C CYS A 385 9.56 -15.40 -3.96
N LEU A 386 9.81 -16.61 -3.48
CA LEU A 386 9.54 -17.85 -4.19
C LEU A 386 8.55 -18.69 -3.37
N TYR A 387 7.56 -19.29 -4.02
CA TYR A 387 6.64 -20.23 -3.37
C TYR A 387 6.80 -21.62 -3.98
N GLY A 388 7.24 -22.58 -3.16
CA GLY A 388 7.31 -23.98 -3.54
C GLY A 388 5.99 -24.67 -3.19
N ILE A 389 5.38 -25.34 -4.18
CA ILE A 389 4.09 -26.02 -4.06
C ILE A 389 4.18 -27.41 -4.71
N GLY A 390 3.67 -28.42 -4.02
CA GLY A 390 3.55 -29.77 -4.53
C GLY A 390 4.69 -30.70 -4.10
N PRO A 391 4.53 -32.02 -4.32
CA PRO A 391 5.39 -33.01 -3.71
C PRO A 391 6.77 -33.01 -4.35
N ASN A 392 7.80 -32.94 -3.51
CA ASN A 392 9.20 -32.84 -3.92
C ASN A 392 9.47 -31.66 -4.85
N ALA A 393 8.81 -30.51 -4.65
CA ALA A 393 9.11 -29.30 -5.40
C ALA A 393 10.56 -28.88 -5.12
N ALA A 394 11.37 -28.75 -6.17
CA ALA A 394 12.81 -28.52 -6.05
C ALA A 394 13.30 -27.52 -7.09
N ILE A 395 14.11 -26.56 -6.65
CA ILE A 395 14.87 -25.64 -7.52
C ILE A 395 16.33 -25.61 -7.10
N ILE A 396 17.21 -25.40 -8.07
CA ILE A 396 18.65 -25.21 -7.84
C ILE A 396 19.19 -23.99 -8.55
N THR A 397 20.27 -23.40 -8.04
CA THR A 397 21.03 -22.42 -8.82
C THR A 397 21.74 -23.09 -10.00
N VAL A 398 21.77 -22.44 -11.15
CA VAL A 398 22.57 -22.89 -12.30
C VAL A 398 24.06 -22.68 -12.01
N LYS A 399 24.41 -21.59 -11.31
CA LYS A 399 25.76 -21.36 -10.80
C LYS A 399 26.08 -22.37 -9.69
N LYS A 400 27.28 -22.94 -9.76
CA LYS A 400 27.88 -23.76 -8.70
C LYS A 400 28.81 -22.93 -7.83
N PHE A 401 28.91 -23.31 -6.57
CA PHE A 401 29.67 -22.61 -5.54
C PHE A 401 30.60 -23.60 -4.83
N LYS A 402 31.84 -23.16 -4.57
CA LYS A 402 32.79 -23.88 -3.73
C LYS A 402 32.62 -23.46 -2.27
N ASN A 403 32.96 -22.21 -1.95
CA ASN A 403 32.66 -21.60 -0.66
C ASN A 403 31.52 -20.62 -0.88
N ASN A 404 30.49 -20.67 -0.03
CA ASN A 404 29.37 -19.73 -0.06
C ASN A 404 28.65 -19.69 1.28
N THR A 405 27.95 -18.59 1.50
CA THR A 405 26.90 -18.49 2.50
C THR A 405 25.55 -18.49 1.79
N LEU A 406 24.68 -19.45 2.12
CA LEU A 406 23.28 -19.43 1.73
C LEU A 406 22.46 -18.90 2.91
N LYS A 407 21.87 -17.71 2.76
CA LYS A 407 20.96 -17.13 3.72
C LYS A 407 19.56 -17.05 3.12
N VAL A 408 18.57 -17.53 3.85
CA VAL A 408 17.19 -17.61 3.37
C VAL A 408 16.20 -17.57 4.53
N LYS A 409 15.16 -16.73 4.40
CA LYS A 409 13.99 -16.75 5.28
C LYS A 409 12.96 -17.72 4.70
N VAL A 410 12.46 -18.64 5.53
CA VAL A 410 11.49 -19.66 5.14
C VAL A 410 10.26 -19.58 6.03
N SER A 411 9.08 -19.38 5.42
CA SER A 411 7.81 -19.20 6.11
C SER A 411 6.80 -20.27 5.68
N HIS A 412 6.07 -20.81 6.65
CA HIS A 412 4.95 -21.72 6.41
C HIS A 412 3.71 -20.89 6.08
N ILE A 413 3.13 -21.11 4.90
CA ILE A 413 1.93 -20.40 4.46
C ILE A 413 0.69 -21.26 4.69
N ASN A 414 0.76 -22.54 4.29
CA ASN A 414 -0.35 -23.47 4.40
C ASN A 414 0.14 -24.93 4.38
N GLY A 415 -0.72 -25.85 4.76
CA GLY A 415 -0.47 -27.29 4.79
C GLY A 415 0.03 -27.81 6.13
N PRO A 416 0.42 -29.09 6.22
CA PRO A 416 0.87 -29.68 7.46
C PRO A 416 2.26 -29.15 7.84
N LYS A 417 2.57 -29.12 9.15
CA LYS A 417 3.88 -28.67 9.66
C LYS A 417 4.99 -29.73 9.51
N TRP A 418 4.62 -30.93 9.09
CA TRP A 418 5.45 -32.09 8.72
C TRP A 418 4.84 -32.68 7.45
N PRO A 419 5.59 -33.18 6.46
CA PRO A 419 7.02 -33.49 6.42
C PRO A 419 7.94 -32.28 6.18
N ALA A 420 9.24 -32.54 5.98
CA ALA A 420 10.30 -31.54 6.06
C ALA A 420 10.46 -30.68 4.80
N VAL A 421 11.02 -29.49 4.97
CA VAL A 421 11.54 -28.58 3.95
C VAL A 421 13.06 -28.68 3.97
N GLY A 422 13.69 -28.72 2.79
CA GLY A 422 15.14 -28.86 2.64
C GLY A 422 15.79 -27.60 2.09
N ILE A 423 16.95 -27.24 2.64
CA ILE A 423 17.82 -26.19 2.14
C ILE A 423 19.27 -26.68 2.14
N GLY A 424 20.01 -26.42 1.06
CA GLY A 424 21.38 -26.89 0.95
C GLY A 424 22.26 -25.97 0.11
N PRO A 425 23.49 -25.68 0.52
CA PRO A 425 24.36 -24.73 -0.18
C PRO A 425 25.13 -25.35 -1.35
N ARG A 426 25.27 -26.69 -1.39
CA ARG A 426 26.07 -27.42 -2.39
C ARG A 426 25.42 -28.77 -2.75
N HIS A 427 24.72 -28.79 -3.88
CA HIS A 427 24.09 -29.97 -4.46
C HIS A 427 24.54 -30.22 -5.91
N THR A 428 24.57 -31.49 -6.29
CA THR A 428 24.81 -31.94 -7.67
C THR A 428 23.63 -32.77 -8.16
N ILE A 429 23.23 -32.57 -9.42
CA ILE A 429 22.25 -33.40 -10.12
C ILE A 429 22.99 -34.45 -10.92
N PHE A 430 22.58 -35.71 -10.80
CA PHE A 430 23.21 -36.82 -11.49
C PHE A 430 22.18 -37.77 -12.09
N SER A 431 22.59 -38.51 -13.13
CA SER A 431 21.78 -39.58 -13.73
C SER A 431 21.87 -40.83 -12.85
N GLY A 432 20.77 -41.24 -12.23
CA GLY A 432 20.74 -42.40 -11.32
C GLY A 432 19.88 -42.16 -10.09
N GLY A 433 20.08 -42.95 -9.03
CA GLY A 433 19.33 -42.85 -7.78
C GLY A 433 17.86 -43.24 -7.91
N ASN A 434 17.02 -42.63 -7.08
CA ASN A 434 15.56 -42.85 -7.09
C ASN A 434 14.87 -42.13 -8.24
N LYS A 435 15.62 -41.36 -9.05
CA LYS A 435 15.12 -40.61 -10.21
C LYS A 435 13.91 -39.75 -9.84
N LEU A 436 14.04 -38.92 -8.80
CA LEU A 436 12.93 -38.12 -8.29
C LEU A 436 12.67 -36.85 -9.11
N PHE A 437 13.64 -36.38 -9.90
CA PHE A 437 13.66 -35.08 -10.57
C PHE A 437 13.84 -35.18 -12.09
N LYS A 438 13.55 -34.07 -12.80
CA LYS A 438 13.62 -33.96 -14.27
C LYS A 438 12.86 -35.09 -14.98
N ASN A 439 11.54 -35.18 -14.79
CA ASN A 439 10.71 -36.23 -15.40
C ASN A 439 11.24 -37.65 -15.17
N ASN A 440 11.70 -37.91 -13.95
CA ASN A 440 12.24 -39.19 -13.51
C ASN A 440 13.50 -39.65 -14.26
N THR A 441 14.39 -38.73 -14.63
CA THR A 441 15.69 -39.07 -15.24
C THR A 441 16.87 -38.85 -14.31
N SER A 442 16.70 -38.09 -13.23
CA SER A 442 17.81 -37.68 -12.35
C SER A 442 17.43 -37.64 -10.88
N ASP A 443 18.44 -37.71 -10.02
CA ASP A 443 18.32 -37.47 -8.59
C ASP A 443 19.29 -36.36 -8.17
N ASN A 444 19.18 -35.89 -6.93
CA ASN A 444 20.12 -34.94 -6.35
C ASN A 444 20.92 -35.58 -5.21
N GLN A 445 22.10 -35.01 -4.97
CA GLN A 445 22.98 -35.38 -3.88
C GLN A 445 23.68 -34.12 -3.37
N GLY A 446 24.07 -34.08 -2.11
CA GLY A 446 24.61 -32.85 -1.50
C GLY A 446 24.49 -32.80 0.02
N PHE A 447 24.93 -31.68 0.58
CA PHE A 447 24.69 -31.35 1.98
C PHE A 447 23.35 -30.61 2.13
N SER A 448 22.45 -31.13 2.97
CA SER A 448 21.13 -30.53 3.18
C SER A 448 20.79 -30.41 4.67
N LEU A 449 20.25 -29.26 5.06
CA LEU A 449 19.46 -29.12 6.27
C LEU A 449 17.99 -29.36 5.91
N ASN A 450 17.39 -30.39 6.51
CA ASN A 450 15.97 -30.67 6.39
C ASN A 450 15.30 -30.34 7.73
N PHE A 451 14.27 -29.50 7.72
CA PHE A 451 13.58 -29.09 8.94
C PHE A 451 12.07 -29.07 8.74
N ALA A 452 11.31 -29.09 9.82
CA ALA A 452 9.86 -29.02 9.81
C ALA A 452 9.36 -27.99 10.82
N PHE A 453 8.20 -27.39 10.53
CA PHE A 453 7.60 -26.32 11.35
C PHE A 453 7.00 -26.84 12.66
N ASN A 454 7.25 -28.09 13.03
CA ASN A 454 7.01 -28.65 14.37
C ASN A 454 8.27 -28.65 15.24
N SER A 455 9.25 -27.81 14.90
CA SER A 455 10.53 -27.65 15.60
C SER A 455 11.53 -28.79 15.44
N SER A 456 11.33 -29.68 14.47
CA SER A 456 12.25 -30.78 14.19
C SER A 456 13.20 -30.49 13.02
N TYR A 457 14.41 -31.03 13.06
CA TYR A 457 15.40 -30.93 11.99
C TYR A 457 16.34 -32.13 11.93
N ALA A 458 16.93 -32.33 10.76
CA ALA A 458 18.04 -33.24 10.52
C ALA A 458 18.93 -32.66 9.42
N VAL A 459 20.20 -32.95 9.51
CA VAL A 459 21.24 -32.59 8.56
C VAL A 459 21.68 -33.85 7.85
N PHE A 460 21.79 -33.80 6.54
CA PHE A 460 22.10 -34.96 5.72
C PHE A 460 23.28 -34.72 4.79
N SER A 461 24.02 -35.80 4.51
CA SER A 461 24.85 -35.96 3.32
C SER A 461 24.18 -36.95 2.39
N GLY A 462 23.82 -36.51 1.18
CA GLY A 462 23.32 -37.37 0.12
C GLY A 462 24.45 -37.82 -0.80
N GLU A 463 24.53 -39.09 -1.16
CA GLU A 463 25.47 -39.62 -2.15
C GLU A 463 24.81 -40.76 -2.94
N ALA A 464 24.81 -40.64 -4.28
CA ALA A 464 24.23 -41.61 -5.20
C ALA A 464 22.78 -42.02 -4.87
N GLY A 465 21.97 -41.10 -4.33
CA GLY A 465 20.57 -41.33 -3.94
C GLY A 465 20.38 -41.91 -2.53
N SER A 466 21.47 -42.17 -1.80
CA SER A 466 21.44 -42.55 -0.38
C SER A 466 21.64 -41.32 0.50
N TRP A 467 20.83 -41.16 1.55
CA TRP A 467 20.88 -40.00 2.45
C TRP A 467 21.26 -40.42 3.87
N LEU A 468 22.41 -39.96 4.35
CA LEU A 468 22.97 -40.29 5.66
C LEU A 468 22.79 -39.11 6.62
N PHE A 469 22.32 -39.39 7.84
CA PHE A 469 22.26 -38.40 8.91
C PHE A 469 23.67 -37.95 9.31
N LEU A 470 23.85 -36.64 9.42
CA LEU A 470 25.03 -36.01 10.00
C LEU A 470 24.79 -35.56 11.45
N ASN A 471 23.54 -35.57 11.91
CA ASN A 471 23.24 -35.43 13.34
C ASN A 471 23.89 -36.59 14.11
N PRO A 472 24.53 -36.33 15.26
CA PRO A 472 25.09 -37.38 16.11
C PRO A 472 24.08 -38.45 16.53
N SER A 473 22.81 -38.06 16.68
CA SER A 473 21.73 -38.98 17.07
C SER A 473 21.25 -39.93 15.97
N GLY A 474 21.65 -39.71 14.71
CA GLY A 474 21.20 -40.51 13.57
C GLY A 474 19.70 -40.42 13.25
N LYS A 475 19.02 -39.38 13.75
CA LYS A 475 17.58 -39.15 13.55
C LYS A 475 17.27 -37.65 13.52
N PHE A 476 16.01 -37.31 13.25
CA PHE A 476 15.51 -35.95 13.46
C PHE A 476 15.59 -35.58 14.95
N GLU A 477 16.09 -34.38 15.21
CA GLU A 477 16.23 -33.76 16.53
C GLU A 477 15.25 -32.58 16.65
N ASN A 478 14.90 -32.21 17.88
CA ASN A 478 14.11 -31.01 18.13
C ASN A 478 15.01 -29.84 18.51
N SER A 479 14.70 -28.64 18.01
CA SER A 479 15.38 -27.41 18.37
C SER A 479 14.38 -26.28 18.61
N SER A 480 14.45 -25.64 19.77
CA SER A 480 13.65 -24.45 20.09
C SER A 480 13.98 -23.25 19.21
N LEU A 481 15.11 -23.28 18.49
CA LEU A 481 15.49 -22.24 17.53
C LEU A 481 14.58 -22.25 16.29
N ILE A 482 13.90 -23.37 16.02
CA ILE A 482 13.01 -23.55 14.87
C ILE A 482 11.57 -23.27 15.30
N SER A 483 11.06 -22.12 14.85
CA SER A 483 9.69 -21.66 15.03
C SER A 483 8.71 -22.39 14.11
N SER A 484 7.45 -22.39 14.52
CA SER A 484 6.36 -23.04 13.79
C SER A 484 5.72 -22.20 12.69
N VAL A 485 6.23 -20.98 12.46
CA VAL A 485 5.70 -20.03 11.48
C VAL A 485 6.77 -19.62 10.46
N GLU A 486 7.92 -19.14 10.94
CA GLU A 486 8.96 -18.57 10.08
C GLU A 486 10.35 -18.73 10.71
N ASN A 487 11.35 -18.97 9.88
CA ASN A 487 12.73 -19.17 10.29
C ASN A 487 13.72 -18.53 9.31
N LEU A 488 14.68 -17.77 9.82
CA LEU A 488 15.83 -17.28 9.04
C LEU A 488 16.99 -18.25 9.17
N PHE A 489 17.34 -18.93 8.08
CA PHE A 489 18.49 -19.84 8.04
C PHE A 489 19.69 -19.16 7.40
N GLU A 490 20.87 -19.45 7.95
CA GLU A 490 22.16 -19.10 7.35
C GLU A 490 23.05 -20.35 7.39
N ILE A 491 23.44 -20.85 6.21
CA ILE A 491 24.35 -21.99 6.07
C ILE A 491 25.63 -21.49 5.42
N LYS A 492 26.72 -21.45 6.19
CA LYS A 492 28.07 -21.13 5.72
C LYS A 492 28.78 -22.40 5.32
N SER A 493 29.26 -22.45 4.09
CA SER A 493 30.07 -23.55 3.56
C SER A 493 31.47 -23.04 3.24
N LEU A 494 32.47 -23.63 3.90
CA LEU A 494 33.88 -23.27 3.75
C LEU A 494 34.70 -24.55 3.71
N ASN A 495 35.28 -24.87 2.55
CA ASN A 495 35.95 -26.16 2.31
C ASN A 495 35.02 -27.33 2.65
N ASP A 496 35.42 -28.26 3.52
CA ASP A 496 34.61 -29.40 3.96
C ASP A 496 33.69 -29.06 5.15
N GLU A 497 33.70 -27.82 5.63
CA GLU A 497 33.01 -27.41 6.84
C GLU A 497 31.70 -26.66 6.54
N TYR A 498 30.67 -26.97 7.32
CA TYR A 498 29.35 -26.37 7.22
C TYR A 498 28.91 -25.87 8.58
N THR A 499 28.56 -24.59 8.69
CA THR A 499 27.99 -24.00 9.91
C THR A 499 26.56 -23.57 9.63
N ILE A 500 25.63 -23.96 10.50
CA ILE A 500 24.21 -23.66 10.40
C ILE A 500 23.81 -22.74 11.56
N SER A 501 23.16 -21.65 11.23
CA SER A 501 22.47 -20.77 12.19
C SER A 501 21.00 -20.63 11.83
N VAL A 502 20.16 -20.52 12.86
CA VAL A 502 18.71 -20.30 12.75
C VAL A 502 18.33 -19.09 13.59
N ASN A 503 17.63 -18.13 13.01
CA ASN A 503 17.22 -16.90 13.68
C ASN A 503 18.40 -16.18 14.36
N ASN A 504 19.54 -16.14 13.66
CA ASN A 504 20.84 -15.61 14.12
C ASN A 504 21.50 -16.36 15.30
N ASN A 505 20.97 -17.51 15.70
CA ASN A 505 21.56 -18.36 16.74
C ASN A 505 22.25 -19.57 16.11
N PHE A 506 23.41 -19.94 16.65
CA PHE A 506 24.17 -21.11 16.18
C PHE A 506 23.38 -22.40 16.46
N LEU A 507 23.14 -23.21 15.42
CA LEU A 507 22.48 -24.51 15.53
C LEU A 507 23.49 -25.65 15.57
N GLY A 508 24.49 -25.62 14.69
CA GLY A 508 25.46 -26.70 14.61
C GLY A 508 26.54 -26.50 13.55
N LYS A 509 27.57 -27.35 13.65
CA LYS A 509 28.72 -27.38 12.75
C LYS A 509 29.01 -28.82 12.32
N TYR A 510 29.20 -29.02 11.03
CA TYR A 510 29.28 -30.34 10.40
C TYR A 510 30.43 -30.38 9.40
N LYS A 511 30.93 -31.59 9.12
CA LYS A 511 31.93 -31.84 8.08
C LYS A 511 31.36 -32.73 6.99
N ASN A 512 31.63 -32.38 5.74
CA ASN A 512 31.27 -33.17 4.57
C ASN A 512 32.23 -32.84 3.41
N SER A 513 33.07 -33.80 3.06
CA SER A 513 34.07 -33.69 1.98
C SER A 513 33.58 -34.20 0.62
N THR A 514 32.38 -34.79 0.53
CA THR A 514 31.90 -35.41 -0.71
C THR A 514 31.34 -34.38 -1.70
N HIS A 515 30.93 -33.21 -1.22
CA HIS A 515 30.33 -32.14 -2.04
C HIS A 515 31.02 -30.80 -1.81
N MET A 516 32.25 -30.67 -2.32
CA MET A 516 33.08 -29.46 -2.21
C MET A 516 32.67 -28.35 -3.18
N GLU A 517 31.86 -28.67 -4.18
CA GLU A 517 31.29 -27.73 -5.13
C GLU A 517 29.87 -28.17 -5.50
N GLY A 518 28.93 -27.23 -5.58
CA GLY A 518 27.57 -27.53 -6.00
C GLY A 518 26.65 -26.32 -6.08
N SER A 519 25.43 -26.56 -6.51
CA SER A 519 24.36 -25.57 -6.57
C SER A 519 23.66 -25.40 -5.21
N CYS A 520 23.14 -24.21 -4.92
CA CYS A 520 22.18 -24.07 -3.82
C CYS A 520 20.88 -24.77 -4.18
N LEU A 521 20.23 -25.44 -3.22
CA LEU A 521 18.96 -26.15 -3.35
C LEU A 521 17.94 -25.58 -2.39
N LEU A 522 16.71 -25.40 -2.88
CA LEU A 522 15.51 -25.24 -2.06
C LEU A 522 14.52 -26.36 -2.40
N TRP A 523 13.96 -27.01 -1.38
CA TRP A 523 13.14 -28.21 -1.55
C TRP A 523 11.94 -28.24 -0.60
N VAL A 524 10.77 -28.64 -1.12
CA VAL A 524 9.53 -28.84 -0.36
C VAL A 524 9.07 -30.27 -0.57
N GLN A 525 8.91 -31.04 0.51
CA GLN A 525 8.61 -32.47 0.42
C GLN A 525 7.11 -32.74 0.16
N ASP A 526 6.21 -32.07 0.88
CA ASP A 526 4.79 -32.42 0.91
C ASP A 526 3.98 -31.83 -0.25
N ALA A 527 2.98 -32.57 -0.72
CA ALA A 527 2.10 -32.13 -1.80
C ALA A 527 1.15 -30.98 -1.41
N SER A 528 0.80 -30.89 -0.12
CA SER A 528 -0.17 -29.93 0.41
C SER A 528 0.47 -28.74 1.12
N GLN A 529 1.80 -28.74 1.27
CA GLN A 529 2.54 -27.60 1.80
C GLN A 529 2.66 -26.48 0.77
N VAL A 530 2.46 -25.25 1.26
CA VAL A 530 2.84 -24.02 0.56
C VAL A 530 3.91 -23.35 1.40
N ILE A 531 5.14 -23.35 0.89
CA ILE A 531 6.31 -22.79 1.58
C ILE A 531 6.79 -21.55 0.84
N LYS A 532 6.94 -20.46 1.58
CA LYS A 532 7.49 -19.20 1.09
C LYS A 532 8.98 -19.13 1.41
N PHE A 533 9.78 -18.82 0.42
CA PHE A 533 11.19 -18.46 0.56
C PHE A 533 11.36 -16.99 0.21
N SER A 534 11.98 -16.21 1.09
CA SER A 534 12.27 -14.79 0.87
C SER A 534 13.64 -14.41 1.47
N ASN A 535 14.08 -13.18 1.23
CA ASN A 535 15.39 -12.67 1.69
C ASN A 535 16.53 -13.65 1.35
N ILE A 536 16.54 -14.14 0.11
CA ILE A 536 17.57 -15.08 -0.36
C ILE A 536 18.82 -14.27 -0.67
N GLU A 537 19.92 -14.61 -0.03
CA GLU A 537 21.25 -14.06 -0.29
C GLU A 537 22.24 -15.21 -0.47
N ILE A 538 23.06 -15.13 -1.52
CA ILE A 538 24.12 -16.10 -1.80
C ILE A 538 25.40 -15.31 -2.10
N TYR A 539 26.41 -15.43 -1.23
CA TYR A 539 27.67 -14.70 -1.35
C TYR A 539 28.88 -15.51 -0.91
#